data_AF-A0A380MRQ1-F1
#
_entry.id   AF-A0A380MRQ1-F1
#
_cell.length_a   1.000
_cell.length_b   1.000
_cell.length_c   1.000
_cell.angle_alpha   90.00
_cell.angle_beta   90.00
_cell.angle_gamma   90.00
#
_symmetry.space_group_name_H-M   'P 1'
#
loop_
_entity.id
_entity.type
_entity.pdbx_description
1 polymer ?
#
loop_
_entity_poly.entity_id
_entity_poly.type
_entity_poly.pdbx_seq_one_letter_code
_entity_poly.pdbx_strand_id
1 'polypeptide(L)'
;MTNYGDPIDWDEIPDGWTDAFTVAIQAHGHTVLDAHESAITLDVPGLDEDERWAIVVPNFHGLWAYGTYRNGHCDNPTWLYADATDPQEIADLVHAVLTDAPLNRHWMAGAFSVWT
;
A
#
# COMPACT_ATOMS: atom_id res chain seq x y z
N MET A 1 8.48 5.29 21.71
CA MET A 1 7.74 4.35 20.85
C MET A 1 6.29 4.46 21.25
N THR A 2 5.48 5.03 20.37
CA THR A 2 4.03 5.01 20.54
C THR A 2 3.60 3.55 20.34
N ASN A 3 2.87 2.99 21.30
CA ASN A 3 2.54 1.58 21.33
C ASN A 3 1.18 1.42 20.64
N TYR A 4 1.17 0.87 19.42
CA TYR A 4 -0.01 0.86 18.55
C TYR A 4 -0.73 -0.49 18.46
N GLY A 5 -0.36 -1.47 19.30
CA GLY A 5 -0.95 -2.82 19.29
C GLY A 5 -0.26 -3.77 18.29
N ASP A 6 -0.70 -5.02 18.29
CA ASP A 6 -0.23 -6.05 17.34
C ASP A 6 -1.01 -5.93 16.02
N PRO A 7 -0.35 -5.82 14.85
CA PRO A 7 -1.00 -5.76 13.54
C PRO A 7 -1.91 -6.93 13.22
N ILE A 8 -1.68 -8.09 13.83
CA ILE A 8 -2.53 -9.26 13.65
C ILE A 8 -3.94 -9.02 14.22
N ASP A 9 -4.06 -8.09 15.18
CA ASP A 9 -5.31 -7.72 15.82
C ASP A 9 -5.99 -6.50 15.15
N TRP A 10 -5.45 -6.00 14.04
CA TRP A 10 -6.02 -4.85 13.32
C TRP A 10 -7.04 -5.31 12.29
N ASP A 11 -8.30 -4.92 12.48
CA ASP A 11 -9.34 -5.09 11.46
C ASP A 11 -9.17 -4.07 10.30
N GLU A 12 -8.54 -2.92 10.60
CA GLU A 12 -8.34 -1.77 9.72
C GLU A 12 -7.01 -1.04 10.09
N ILE A 13 -6.41 -0.25 9.19
CA ILE A 13 -5.23 0.57 9.49
C ILE A 13 -5.63 1.59 10.57
N PRO A 14 -4.99 1.62 11.76
CA PRO A 14 -5.40 2.55 12.80
C PRO A 14 -5.16 4.01 12.38
N ASP A 15 -6.01 4.94 12.82
CA ASP A 15 -5.94 6.37 12.47
C ASP A 15 -4.58 7.05 12.72
N GLY A 16 -3.74 6.51 13.60
CA GLY A 16 -2.38 7.03 13.84
C GLY A 16 -1.34 6.56 12.81
N TRP A 17 -1.65 5.52 12.03
CA TRP A 17 -0.78 4.94 11.02
C TRP A 17 -1.01 5.51 9.63
N THR A 18 -2.25 5.86 9.29
CA THR A 18 -2.56 6.53 8.01
C THR A 18 -1.75 7.81 7.84
N ASP A 19 -1.63 8.62 8.91
CA ASP A 19 -0.76 9.79 8.95
C ASP A 19 0.73 9.43 8.77
N ALA A 20 1.20 8.39 9.48
CA ALA A 20 2.61 7.97 9.42
C ALA A 20 3.00 7.45 8.02
N PHE A 21 2.14 6.64 7.39
CA PHE A 21 2.32 6.19 6.01
C PHE A 21 2.30 7.37 5.03
N THR A 22 1.35 8.29 5.20
CA THR A 22 1.23 9.49 4.36
C THR A 22 2.51 10.30 4.38
N VAL A 23 3.05 10.60 5.58
CA VAL A 23 4.30 11.34 5.75
C VAL A 23 5.49 10.61 5.11
N ALA A 24 5.61 9.30 5.34
CA ALA A 24 6.72 8.51 4.80
C ALA A 24 6.70 8.44 3.26
N ILE A 25 5.52 8.23 2.65
CA ILE A 25 5.36 8.20 1.19
C ILE A 25 5.63 9.59 0.58
N GLN A 26 5.16 10.66 1.22
CA GLN A 26 5.45 12.02 0.77
C GLN A 26 6.93 12.39 0.89
N ALA A 27 7.65 11.86 1.88
CA ALA A 27 9.10 12.05 2.01
C ALA A 27 9.89 11.43 0.83
N HIS A 28 9.32 10.43 0.14
CA HIS A 28 9.84 9.87 -1.11
C HIS A 28 9.46 10.64 -2.38
N GLY A 29 8.76 11.77 -2.23
CA GLY A 29 8.38 12.65 -3.33
C GLY A 29 7.08 12.27 -4.04
N HIS A 30 6.27 11.37 -3.48
CA HIS A 30 4.97 10.98 -4.01
C HIS A 30 3.85 11.81 -3.38
N THR A 31 2.82 12.13 -4.16
CA THR A 31 1.65 12.85 -3.64
C THR A 31 0.57 11.86 -3.24
N VAL A 32 0.20 11.86 -1.96
CA VAL A 32 -0.94 11.10 -1.43
C VAL A 32 -2.22 11.93 -1.64
N LEU A 33 -3.21 11.36 -2.32
CA LEU A 33 -4.50 12.00 -2.58
C LEU A 33 -5.51 11.73 -1.48
N ASP A 34 -5.50 10.51 -0.95
CA ASP A 34 -6.41 10.03 0.07
C ASP A 34 -5.76 8.89 0.86
N ALA A 35 -5.98 8.86 2.17
CA ALA A 35 -5.49 7.81 3.05
C ALA A 35 -6.61 7.44 4.02
N HIS A 36 -7.11 6.22 3.86
CA HIS A 36 -8.18 5.65 4.64
C HIS A 36 -7.68 4.40 5.35
N GLU A 37 -8.46 3.96 6.33
CA GLU A 37 -8.20 2.76 7.13
C GLU A 37 -8.04 1.47 6.29
N SER A 38 -8.49 1.46 5.02
CA SER A 38 -8.39 0.32 4.10
C SER A 38 -7.49 0.55 2.87
N ALA A 39 -7.07 1.78 2.58
CA ALA A 39 -6.41 2.12 1.32
C ALA A 39 -5.62 3.43 1.39
N ILE A 40 -4.50 3.50 0.67
CA ILE A 40 -3.75 4.73 0.40
C ILE A 40 -3.72 4.96 -1.11
N THR A 41 -4.25 6.08 -1.55
CA THR A 41 -4.35 6.49 -2.96
C THR A 41 -3.28 7.53 -3.29
N LEU A 42 -2.60 7.34 -4.42
CA LEU A 42 -1.50 8.20 -4.86
C LEU A 42 -1.82 8.89 -6.18
N ASP A 43 -1.29 10.10 -6.36
CA ASP A 43 -1.29 10.82 -7.63
C ASP A 43 -0.15 10.27 -8.49
N VAL A 44 -0.51 9.46 -9.49
CA VAL A 44 0.44 8.86 -10.43
C VAL A 44 0.15 9.42 -11.82
N PRO A 45 1.14 10.03 -12.50
CA PRO A 45 0.93 10.62 -13.81
C PRO A 45 0.65 9.55 -14.88
N GLY A 46 -0.22 9.88 -15.82
CA GLY A 46 -0.53 9.01 -16.98
C GLY A 46 -1.68 8.04 -16.77
N LEU A 47 -2.41 8.13 -15.65
CA LEU A 47 -3.68 7.45 -15.44
C LEU A 47 -4.84 8.18 -16.13
N ASP A 48 -5.88 7.42 -16.51
CA ASP A 48 -7.14 7.99 -17.01
C ASP A 48 -7.93 8.71 -15.89
N GLU A 49 -8.89 9.57 -16.25
CA GLU A 49 -9.66 10.41 -15.31
C GLU A 49 -10.43 9.60 -14.24
N ASP A 50 -10.78 8.35 -14.54
CA ASP A 50 -11.50 7.45 -13.64
C ASP A 50 -10.60 6.41 -12.94
N GLU A 51 -9.29 6.49 -13.17
CA GLU A 51 -8.28 5.60 -12.62
C GLU A 51 -7.53 6.24 -11.45
N ARG A 52 -7.18 5.41 -10.47
CA ARG A 52 -6.42 5.81 -9.29
C ARG A 52 -5.43 4.72 -8.95
N TRP A 53 -4.17 5.07 -8.76
CA TRP A 53 -3.23 4.09 -8.22
C TRP A 53 -3.40 4.04 -6.71
N ALA A 54 -3.59 2.84 -6.17
CA ALA A 54 -3.73 2.65 -4.74
C ALA A 54 -2.97 1.42 -4.26
N ILE A 55 -2.50 1.50 -3.01
CA ILE A 55 -2.13 0.35 -2.21
C ILE A 55 -3.22 0.13 -1.18
N VAL A 56 -3.73 -1.10 -1.10
CA VAL A 56 -4.82 -1.51 -0.24
C VAL A 56 -4.34 -2.60 0.71
N VAL A 57 -5.00 -2.70 1.86
CA VAL A 57 -4.80 -3.80 2.81
C VAL A 57 -5.98 -4.77 2.75
N PRO A 58 -5.93 -5.78 1.88
CA PRO A 58 -6.94 -6.82 1.81
C PRO A 58 -6.62 -7.89 2.88
N ASN A 59 -7.08 -7.66 4.12
CA ASN A 59 -7.04 -8.64 5.22
C ASN A 59 -5.62 -9.06 5.70
N PHE A 60 -5.01 -8.12 6.43
CA PHE A 60 -4.07 -8.20 7.56
C PHE A 60 -3.39 -9.53 7.94
N HIS A 61 -2.36 -9.92 7.18
CA HIS A 61 -1.23 -10.75 7.66
C HIS A 61 0.12 -10.25 7.07
N GLY A 62 0.29 -8.93 6.97
CA GLY A 62 1.42 -8.33 6.23
C GLY A 62 1.31 -8.44 4.71
N LEU A 63 0.13 -8.80 4.20
CA LEU A 63 -0.17 -8.94 2.78
C LEU A 63 -0.87 -7.65 2.28
N TRP A 64 -0.24 -6.98 1.34
CA TRP A 64 -0.76 -5.78 0.69
C TRP A 64 -1.02 -6.06 -0.79
N ALA A 65 -1.98 -5.35 -1.36
CA ALA A 65 -2.20 -5.35 -2.79
C ALA A 65 -2.09 -3.94 -3.35
N TYR A 66 -1.53 -3.80 -4.54
CA TYR A 66 -1.47 -2.51 -5.23
C TYR A 66 -1.86 -2.65 -6.70
N GLY A 67 -2.23 -1.53 -7.30
CA GLY A 67 -2.49 -1.45 -8.72
C GLY A 67 -3.31 -0.21 -9.07
N THR A 68 -3.75 -0.18 -10.33
CA THR A 68 -4.70 0.82 -10.81
C THR A 68 -6.11 0.38 -10.49
N TYR A 69 -6.83 1.21 -9.75
CA TYR A 69 -8.23 1.03 -9.37
C TYR A 69 -9.11 1.94 -10.22
N ARG A 70 -10.21 1.38 -10.74
CA ARG A 70 -11.29 2.11 -11.40
C ARG A 70 -12.58 1.86 -10.63
N ASN A 71 -13.24 2.92 -10.18
CA ASN A 71 -14.48 2.84 -9.38
C ASN A 71 -14.38 1.91 -8.14
N GLY A 72 -13.22 1.90 -7.46
CA GLY A 72 -12.99 1.06 -6.27
C GLY A 72 -12.65 -0.40 -6.58
N HIS A 73 -12.46 -0.78 -7.84
CA HIS A 73 -12.07 -2.13 -8.25
C HIS A 73 -10.71 -2.14 -8.97
N CYS A 74 -9.87 -3.13 -8.68
CA CYS A 74 -8.65 -3.40 -9.42
C CYS A 74 -8.77 -4.79 -10.06
N ASP A 75 -8.78 -4.84 -11.40
CA ASP A 75 -8.95 -6.09 -12.15
C ASP A 75 -7.78 -7.06 -11.93
N ASN A 76 -6.56 -6.52 -11.74
CA ASN A 76 -5.32 -7.29 -11.63
C ASN A 76 -4.42 -6.70 -10.54
N PRO A 77 -4.76 -6.86 -9.26
CA PRO A 77 -3.91 -6.38 -8.17
C PRO A 77 -2.61 -7.18 -8.13
N THR A 78 -1.50 -6.48 -7.90
CA THR A 78 -0.23 -7.12 -7.56
C THR A 78 -0.09 -7.20 -6.05
N TRP A 79 0.31 -8.36 -5.57
CA TRP A 79 0.39 -8.67 -4.16
C TRP A 79 1.83 -8.63 -3.66
N LEU A 80 2.03 -8.10 -2.46
CA LEU A 80 3.34 -7.95 -1.82
C LEU A 80 3.23 -8.27 -0.33
N TYR A 81 4.34 -8.73 0.24
CA TYR A 81 4.49 -8.83 1.69
C TYR A 81 5.37 -7.69 2.20
N ALA A 82 4.89 -6.96 3.19
CA ALA A 82 5.63 -5.91 3.89
C ALA A 82 5.16 -5.82 5.34
N ASP A 83 6.07 -5.49 6.25
CA ASP A 83 5.73 -5.29 7.64
C ASP A 83 4.76 -4.10 7.78
N ALA A 84 3.52 -4.40 8.18
CA ALA A 84 2.49 -3.37 8.36
C ALA A 84 2.78 -2.44 9.56
N THR A 85 3.80 -2.74 10.38
CA THR A 85 4.32 -1.87 11.44
C THR A 85 5.47 -0.97 11.03
N ASP A 86 5.90 -0.97 9.77
CA ASP A 86 6.98 -0.08 9.35
C ASP A 86 6.50 0.85 8.22
N PRO A 87 6.15 2.12 8.53
CA PRO A 87 5.73 3.07 7.51
C PRO A 87 6.83 3.38 6.50
N GLN A 88 8.10 3.27 6.92
CA GLN A 88 9.23 3.48 6.03
C GLN A 88 9.39 2.31 5.07
N GLU A 89 9.21 1.06 5.52
CA GLU A 89 9.25 -0.12 4.63
C GLU A 89 8.16 -0.04 3.56
N ILE A 90 6.94 0.34 3.94
CA ILE A 90 5.84 0.54 2.99
C ILE A 90 6.16 1.66 2.00
N ALA A 91 6.69 2.78 2.47
CA ALA A 91 7.03 3.91 1.61
C ALA A 91 8.19 3.61 0.65
N ASP A 92 9.22 2.89 1.10
CA ASP A 92 10.33 2.41 0.27
C ASP A 92 9.84 1.47 -0.82
N LEU A 93 8.91 0.58 -0.49
CA LEU A 93 8.32 -0.35 -1.45
C LEU A 93 7.48 0.39 -2.49
N VAL A 94 6.57 1.28 -2.05
CA VAL A 94 5.77 2.12 -2.94
C VAL A 94 6.68 2.89 -3.90
N HIS A 95 7.76 3.48 -3.38
CA HIS A 95 8.73 4.19 -4.20
C HIS A 95 9.39 3.28 -5.23
N ALA A 96 9.85 2.10 -4.82
CA ALA A 96 10.47 1.15 -5.73
C ALA A 96 9.51 0.70 -6.85
N VAL A 97 8.25 0.42 -6.52
CA VAL A 97 7.22 0.04 -7.50
C VAL A 97 6.95 1.15 -8.50
N LEU A 98 6.79 2.40 -8.04
CA LEU A 98 6.44 3.52 -8.90
C LEU A 98 7.61 4.03 -9.76
N THR A 99 8.84 3.73 -9.37
CA THR A 99 10.05 4.22 -10.06
C THR A 99 10.83 3.12 -10.78
N ASP A 100 10.36 1.87 -10.72
CA ASP A 100 11.07 0.68 -11.20
C ASP A 100 12.47 0.53 -10.54
N ALA A 101 12.62 1.05 -9.31
CA ALA A 101 13.85 0.89 -8.55
C ALA A 101 13.95 -0.54 -7.97
N PRO A 102 15.16 -1.05 -7.70
CA PRO A 102 15.33 -2.38 -7.15
C PRO A 102 14.63 -2.51 -5.79
N LEU A 103 13.74 -3.50 -5.68
CA LEU A 103 13.21 -3.91 -4.39
C LEU A 103 14.35 -4.56 -3.58
N ASN A 104 14.76 -3.93 -2.49
CA ASN A 104 15.57 -4.60 -1.49
C ASN A 104 14.79 -5.85 -1.02
N ARG A 105 15.46 -6.99 -0.83
CA ARG A 105 14.85 -8.33 -0.67
C ARG A 105 13.69 -8.37 0.35
N HIS A 106 12.46 -8.23 -0.13
CA HIS A 106 11.23 -8.59 0.58
C HIS A 106 10.39 -9.50 -0.34
N TRP A 107 9.62 -10.40 0.26
CA TRP A 107 9.05 -11.57 -0.39
C TRP A 107 8.03 -11.17 -1.48
N MET A 108 8.42 -11.30 -2.75
CA MET A 108 7.46 -11.41 -3.84
C MET A 108 6.76 -12.77 -3.71
N ALA A 109 5.63 -12.82 -3.01
CA ALA A 109 4.71 -13.92 -3.22
C ALA A 109 4.09 -13.72 -4.60
N GLY A 110 4.60 -14.47 -5.57
CA GLY A 110 4.02 -14.56 -6.89
C GLY A 110 2.52 -14.85 -6.79
N ALA A 111 1.74 -14.15 -7.61
CA ALA A 111 0.32 -14.35 -7.91
C ALA A 111 -0.34 -15.52 -7.16
N PHE A 112 -0.97 -15.23 -6.02
CA PHE A 112 -2.01 -16.14 -5.51
C PHE A 112 -3.25 -15.94 -6.38
N SER A 113 -3.44 -16.84 -7.34
CA SER A 113 -4.73 -17.00 -7.99
C SER A 113 -5.73 -17.48 -6.94
N VAL A 114 -6.54 -16.59 -6.37
CA VAL A 114 -7.72 -17.00 -5.62
C VAL A 114 -8.86 -17.16 -6.61
N TRP A 115 -8.98 -18.37 -7.17
CA TRP A 115 -10.25 -18.83 -7.73
C TRP A 115 -11.11 -19.30 -6.57
N THR A 116 -12.28 -18.70 -6.41
CA THR A 116 -13.46 -19.33 -5.79
C THR A 116 -14.69 -18.98 -6.61
#